data_AF-A0A9D2B4N1-F1
#
_entry.id   AF-A0A9D2B4N1-F1
#
_cell.length_a   1.000
_cell.length_b   1.000
_cell.length_c   1.000
_cell.angle_alpha   90.00
_cell.angle_beta   90.00
_cell.angle_gamma   90.00
#
_symmetry.space_group_name_H-M   'P 1'
#
loop_
_entity.id
_entity.type
_entity.pdbx_description
1 polymer ?
#
loop_
_entity_poly.entity_id
_entity_poly.type
_entity_poly.pdbx_seq_one_letter_code
_entity_poly.pdbx_strand_id
1 'polypeptide(L)'
;MSGYVLCQTKMANTPYYIENICTNIYSVEELCFYLFHNVYLIDESLMNDRLFDWIGTELELTGLAQKLKTLKGKYVKPHEYVFPIFKEINYLSYEELRTLSTQLARVSSEPAMIQKKLKGDSLVENGMYAGALRSYQELLEELHKGAEEPRKGFMGSVYYNMGCTYSYLFQKEEALSCFEKAYRHLHTMNALKSYL
;
A
#
# COMPACT_ATOMS: atom_id res chain seq x y z
N MET A 1 -11.20 -10.97 -7.82
CA MET A 1 -12.62 -10.85 -7.41
C MET A 1 -13.45 -10.46 -8.62
N SER A 2 -14.39 -11.32 -9.04
CA SER A 2 -15.45 -10.95 -9.99
C SER A 2 -16.78 -11.32 -9.35
N GLY A 3 -17.11 -10.64 -8.24
CA GLY A 3 -18.34 -10.82 -7.50
C GLY A 3 -18.71 -9.50 -6.83
N TYR A 4 -19.99 -9.14 -6.88
CA TYR A 4 -20.50 -7.96 -6.20
C TYR A 4 -20.58 -8.24 -4.70
N VAL A 5 -19.94 -7.41 -3.86
CA VAL A 5 -20.16 -7.42 -2.42
C VAL A 5 -21.28 -6.43 -2.12
N LEU A 6 -22.41 -6.93 -1.63
CA LEU A 6 -23.51 -6.07 -1.20
C LEU A 6 -23.12 -5.43 0.13
N CYS A 7 -23.14 -4.10 0.22
CA CYS A 7 -22.98 -3.40 1.50
C CYS A 7 -24.20 -3.74 2.37
N GLN A 8 -23.96 -4.43 3.47
CA GLN A 8 -25.00 -4.86 4.42
C GLN A 8 -24.99 -4.01 5.68
N THR A 9 -23.92 -3.23 5.89
CA THR A 9 -23.75 -2.41 7.08
C THR A 9 -24.16 -0.96 6.89
N LYS A 10 -24.27 -0.25 8.01
CA LYS A 10 -24.57 1.18 8.07
C LYS A 10 -23.49 1.98 7.33
N MET A 11 -23.93 2.90 6.49
CA MET A 11 -23.06 3.92 5.88
C MET A 11 -22.80 5.05 6.88
N ALA A 12 -21.55 5.49 6.96
CA ALA A 12 -21.13 6.66 7.72
C ALA A 12 -21.76 7.93 7.15
N ASN A 13 -22.16 8.85 8.02
CA ASN A 13 -22.59 10.17 7.60
C ASN A 13 -21.36 11.04 7.26
N THR A 14 -20.32 10.91 8.09
CA THR A 14 -19.03 11.54 7.86
C THR A 14 -18.03 10.49 7.37
N PRO A 15 -17.51 10.57 6.13
CA PRO A 15 -16.57 9.58 5.64
C PRO A 15 -15.24 9.62 6.40
N TYR A 16 -14.54 8.50 6.40
CA TYR A 16 -13.13 8.47 6.74
C TYR A 16 -12.28 8.73 5.49
N TYR A 17 -11.39 9.70 5.57
CA TYR A 17 -10.49 10.04 4.47
C TYR A 17 -9.18 9.26 4.60
N ILE A 18 -8.91 8.36 3.66
CA ILE A 18 -7.64 7.65 3.57
C ILE A 18 -6.62 8.55 2.89
N GLU A 19 -5.72 9.13 3.69
CA GLU A 19 -4.70 10.08 3.23
C GLU A 19 -3.74 9.46 2.19
N ASN A 20 -3.41 8.18 2.32
CA ASN A 20 -2.45 7.50 1.43
C ASN A 20 -2.87 7.50 -0.04
N ILE A 21 -4.19 7.43 -0.32
CA ILE A 21 -4.75 7.36 -1.68
C ILE A 21 -5.82 8.41 -1.95
N CYS A 22 -5.90 9.45 -1.12
CA CYS A 22 -6.84 10.55 -1.25
C CYS A 22 -8.30 10.14 -1.50
N THR A 23 -8.77 9.10 -0.79
CA THR A 23 -10.09 8.50 -1.04
C THR A 23 -10.93 8.48 0.22
N ASN A 24 -12.20 8.88 0.10
CA ASN A 24 -13.20 8.75 1.16
C ASN A 24 -13.79 7.34 1.17
N ILE A 25 -13.92 6.77 2.36
CA ILE A 25 -14.69 5.56 2.62
C ILE A 25 -15.84 5.86 3.57
N TYR A 26 -16.97 5.22 3.32
CA TYR A 26 -18.24 5.39 4.00
C TYR A 26 -18.69 4.11 4.69
N SER A 27 -18.15 2.94 4.35
CA SER A 27 -18.57 1.66 4.94
C SER A 27 -17.40 0.79 5.37
N VAL A 28 -17.70 -0.22 6.20
CA VAL A 28 -16.68 -1.21 6.61
C VAL A 28 -16.33 -2.15 5.45
N GLU A 29 -17.22 -2.36 4.49
CA GLU A 29 -16.95 -3.10 3.25
C GLU A 29 -15.94 -2.37 2.37
N GLU A 30 -16.05 -1.04 2.24
CA GLU A 30 -15.06 -0.22 1.51
C GLU A 30 -13.70 -0.23 2.23
N LEU A 31 -13.69 -0.19 3.57
CA LEU A 31 -12.48 -0.40 4.35
C LEU A 31 -11.87 -1.79 4.07
N CYS A 32 -12.67 -2.85 4.11
CA CYS A 32 -12.23 -4.21 3.80
C CYS A 32 -11.67 -4.31 2.37
N PHE A 33 -12.35 -3.72 1.39
CA PHE A 33 -11.90 -3.68 0.01
C PHE A 33 -10.53 -3.00 -0.11
N TYR A 34 -10.36 -1.83 0.52
CA TYR A 34 -9.10 -1.11 0.52
C TYR A 34 -7.98 -1.94 1.16
N LEU A 35 -8.19 -2.53 2.34
CA LEU A 35 -7.20 -3.32 3.06
C LEU A 35 -6.76 -4.57 2.29
N PHE A 36 -7.70 -5.22 1.57
CA PHE A 36 -7.39 -6.43 0.80
C PHE A 36 -6.50 -6.13 -0.40
N HIS A 37 -6.73 -5.02 -1.10
CA HIS A 37 -6.01 -4.67 -2.32
C HIS A 37 -4.72 -3.89 -2.06
N ASN A 38 -4.58 -3.26 -0.89
CA ASN A 38 -3.47 -2.34 -0.60
C ASN A 38 -2.64 -2.76 0.62
N VAL A 39 -2.27 -4.05 0.71
CA VAL A 39 -1.53 -4.60 1.86
C VAL A 39 -0.22 -3.86 2.17
N TYR A 40 0.46 -3.32 1.15
CA TYR A 40 1.70 -2.54 1.32
C TYR A 40 1.48 -1.10 1.81
N LEU A 41 0.24 -0.62 1.79
CA LEU A 41 -0.14 0.70 2.30
C LEU A 41 -0.68 0.64 3.74
N ILE A 42 -0.70 -0.55 4.36
CA ILE A 42 -1.13 -0.74 5.75
C ILE A 42 0.04 -0.45 6.67
N ASP A 43 0.00 0.72 7.31
CA ASP A 43 0.98 1.15 8.30
C ASP A 43 0.29 1.84 9.49
N GLU A 44 1.09 2.34 10.42
CA GLU A 44 0.60 3.05 11.61
C GLU A 44 -0.12 4.37 11.28
N SER A 45 0.16 4.97 10.12
CA SER A 45 -0.54 6.17 9.67
C SER A 45 -1.99 5.88 9.29
N LEU A 46 -2.26 4.68 8.76
CA LEU A 46 -3.62 4.20 8.50
C LEU A 46 -4.28 3.62 9.75
N MET A 47 -3.60 2.69 10.44
CA MET A 47 -4.12 1.95 11.60
C MET A 47 -3.99 2.76 12.90
N ASN A 48 -4.69 3.89 12.95
CA ASN A 48 -4.60 4.88 14.02
C ASN A 48 -5.89 4.99 14.85
N ASP A 49 -5.86 5.78 15.93
CA ASP A 49 -7.03 5.95 16.81
C ASP A 49 -8.22 6.61 16.10
N ARG A 50 -7.96 7.52 15.14
CA ARG A 50 -9.02 8.19 14.39
C ARG A 50 -9.84 7.18 13.57
N LEU A 51 -9.18 6.20 12.94
CA LEU A 51 -9.87 5.13 12.22
C LEU A 51 -10.70 4.28 13.19
N PHE A 52 -10.14 3.93 14.34
CA PHE A 52 -10.84 3.09 15.32
C PHE A 52 -12.03 3.81 15.95
N ASP A 53 -11.91 5.12 16.21
CA ASP A 53 -13.00 5.97 16.65
C ASP A 53 -14.10 6.04 15.60
N TRP A 54 -13.74 6.31 14.34
CA TRP A 54 -14.69 6.35 13.22
C TRP A 54 -15.47 5.05 13.07
N ILE A 55 -14.81 3.89 13.17
CA ILE A 55 -15.47 2.57 13.16
C ILE A 55 -16.49 2.46 14.30
N GLY A 56 -16.15 2.95 15.49
CA GLY A 56 -17.04 2.87 16.64
C GLY A 56 -18.21 3.85 16.59
N THR A 57 -17.99 5.07 16.07
CA THR A 57 -18.98 6.16 16.13
C THR A 57 -19.83 6.26 14.87
N GLU A 58 -19.23 6.26 13.69
CA GLU A 58 -19.95 6.47 12.43
C GLU A 58 -20.61 5.16 11.97
N LEU A 59 -19.86 4.06 12.02
CA LEU A 59 -20.33 2.73 11.62
C LEU A 59 -21.05 1.97 12.75
N GLU A 60 -21.04 2.51 13.98
CA GLU A 60 -21.65 1.90 15.18
C GLU A 60 -21.05 0.53 15.59
N LEU A 61 -19.87 0.19 15.08
CA LEU A 61 -19.15 -1.05 15.37
C LEU A 61 -18.30 -0.91 16.64
N THR A 62 -18.94 -0.55 17.76
CA THR A 62 -18.29 -0.24 19.04
C THR A 62 -17.46 -1.41 19.58
N GLY A 63 -17.93 -2.65 19.43
CA GLY A 63 -17.20 -3.86 19.83
C GLY A 63 -15.89 -4.05 19.06
N LEU A 64 -15.92 -3.85 17.74
CA LEU A 64 -14.72 -3.88 16.89
C LEU A 64 -13.73 -2.78 17.30
N ALA A 65 -14.21 -1.54 17.46
CA ALA A 65 -13.37 -0.41 17.86
C ALA A 65 -12.64 -0.66 19.20
N GLN A 66 -13.34 -1.17 20.21
CA GLN A 66 -12.74 -1.53 21.50
C GLN A 66 -11.69 -2.63 21.37
N LYS A 67 -11.95 -3.64 20.54
CA LYS A 67 -11.00 -4.71 20.26
C LYS A 67 -9.74 -4.20 19.58
N LEU A 68 -9.86 -3.31 18.58
CA LEU A 68 -8.73 -2.69 17.90
C LEU A 68 -7.89 -1.82 18.84
N LYS A 69 -8.53 -1.01 19.70
CA LYS A 69 -7.83 -0.23 20.73
C LYS A 69 -7.10 -1.12 21.76
N THR A 70 -7.70 -2.24 22.14
CA THR A 70 -7.05 -3.21 23.03
C THR A 70 -5.83 -3.84 22.39
N LEU A 71 -5.89 -4.16 21.09
CA LEU A 71 -4.74 -4.64 20.32
C LEU A 71 -3.64 -3.58 20.23
N LYS A 72 -4.02 -2.31 20.05
CA LYS A 72 -3.07 -1.19 20.02
C LYS A 72 -2.30 -1.03 21.33
N GLY A 73 -2.97 -1.19 22.47
CA GLY A 73 -2.31 -1.19 23.78
C GLY A 73 -1.27 -2.30 23.98
N LYS A 74 -1.29 -3.34 23.13
CA LYS A 74 -0.30 -4.43 23.11
C LYS A 74 0.84 -4.19 22.12
N TYR A 75 0.89 -3.03 21.46
CA TYR A 75 1.93 -2.68 20.47
C TYR A 75 2.08 -3.73 19.37
N VAL A 76 0.95 -4.25 18.88
CA VAL A 76 0.95 -5.20 17.76
C VAL A 76 1.28 -4.49 16.45
N LYS A 77 1.80 -5.26 15.48
CA LYS A 77 2.09 -4.74 14.13
C LYS A 77 0.80 -4.28 13.43
N PRO A 78 0.86 -3.27 12.52
CA PRO A 78 -0.31 -2.79 11.78
C PRO A 78 -1.12 -3.89 11.05
N HIS A 79 -0.45 -4.93 10.56
CA HIS A 79 -1.11 -6.05 9.89
C HIS A 79 -2.02 -6.89 10.81
N GLU A 80 -1.84 -6.84 12.13
CA GLU A 80 -2.64 -7.62 13.09
C GLU A 80 -4.06 -7.04 13.27
N TYR A 81 -4.26 -5.75 12.96
CA TYR A 81 -5.58 -5.11 13.00
C TYR A 81 -6.50 -5.59 11.86
N VAL A 82 -5.91 -6.13 10.81
CA VAL A 82 -6.60 -6.46 9.55
C VAL A 82 -7.61 -7.60 9.77
N PHE A 83 -7.23 -8.67 10.47
CA PHE A 83 -8.10 -9.84 10.66
C PHE A 83 -9.37 -9.55 11.47
N PRO A 84 -9.34 -8.82 12.60
CA PRO A 84 -10.55 -8.41 13.30
C PRO A 84 -11.57 -7.67 12.40
N ILE A 85 -11.10 -6.78 11.52
CA ILE A 85 -11.96 -5.97 10.64
C ILE A 85 -12.69 -6.88 9.65
N PHE A 86 -11.96 -7.76 8.95
CA PHE A 86 -12.58 -8.69 8.00
C PHE A 86 -13.57 -9.67 8.65
N LYS A 87 -13.30 -10.11 9.88
CA LYS A 87 -14.16 -11.05 10.62
C LYS A 87 -15.44 -10.42 11.14
N GLU A 88 -15.46 -9.10 11.38
CA GLU A 88 -16.63 -8.42 11.92
C GLU A 88 -17.87 -8.61 11.03
N ILE A 89 -17.66 -8.55 9.71
CA ILE A 89 -18.73 -8.69 8.72
C ILE A 89 -18.59 -9.94 7.84
N ASN A 90 -17.65 -10.85 8.16
CA ASN A 90 -17.34 -12.04 7.35
C ASN A 90 -17.11 -11.71 5.86
N TYR A 91 -16.36 -10.64 5.58
CA TYR A 91 -16.22 -10.09 4.23
C TYR A 91 -15.48 -11.04 3.26
N LEU A 92 -14.54 -11.83 3.75
CA LEU A 92 -13.74 -12.76 2.94
C LEU A 92 -14.22 -14.20 3.12
N SER A 93 -14.20 -14.96 2.03
CA SER A 93 -14.26 -16.42 2.09
C SER A 93 -13.03 -17.00 2.80
N TYR A 94 -13.11 -18.27 3.19
CA TYR A 94 -11.98 -18.97 3.83
C TYR A 94 -10.71 -18.98 2.94
N GLU A 95 -10.87 -19.21 1.63
CA GLU A 95 -9.74 -19.18 0.70
C GLU A 95 -9.14 -17.79 0.56
N GLU A 96 -9.96 -16.75 0.45
CA GLU A 96 -9.46 -15.36 0.36
C GLU A 96 -8.77 -14.92 1.66
N LEU A 97 -9.28 -15.35 2.81
CA LEU A 97 -8.62 -15.10 4.10
C LEU A 97 -7.25 -15.79 4.17
N ARG A 98 -7.11 -16.99 3.57
CA ARG A 98 -5.82 -17.68 3.44
C ARG A 98 -4.86 -16.95 2.50
N THR A 99 -5.36 -16.43 1.37
CA THR A 99 -4.58 -15.58 0.46
C THR A 99 -4.07 -14.33 1.16
N LEU A 100 -4.95 -13.61 1.85
CA LEU A 100 -4.59 -12.41 2.62
C LEU A 100 -3.53 -12.73 3.68
N SER A 101 -3.71 -13.80 4.45
CA SER A 101 -2.74 -14.24 5.45
C SER A 101 -1.36 -14.50 4.84
N THR A 102 -1.32 -15.14 3.68
CA THR A 102 -0.07 -15.40 2.94
C THR A 102 0.59 -14.10 2.47
N GLN A 103 -0.21 -13.13 1.99
CA GLN A 103 0.30 -11.82 1.59
C GLN A 103 0.88 -11.04 2.78
N LEU A 104 0.16 -10.96 3.90
CA LEU A 104 0.62 -10.25 5.11
C LEU A 104 1.89 -10.88 5.70
N ALA A 105 1.99 -12.20 5.67
CA ALA A 105 3.20 -12.92 6.06
C ALA A 105 4.39 -12.61 5.14
N ARG A 106 4.14 -12.47 3.82
CA ARG A 106 5.15 -12.05 2.85
C ARG A 106 5.63 -10.62 3.09
N VAL A 107 4.71 -9.67 3.27
CA VAL A 107 5.07 -8.28 3.58
C VAL A 107 5.94 -8.23 4.83
N SER A 108 5.57 -9.00 5.86
CA SER A 108 6.29 -9.02 7.14
C SER A 108 7.69 -9.67 7.07
N SER A 109 7.95 -10.52 6.07
CA SER A 109 9.25 -11.18 5.89
C SER A 109 10.16 -10.46 4.89
N GLU A 110 9.61 -9.58 4.05
CA GLU A 110 10.38 -8.81 3.07
C GLU A 110 11.32 -7.78 3.77
N PRO A 111 12.54 -7.56 3.25
CA PRO A 111 13.41 -6.48 3.70
C PRO A 111 12.75 -5.10 3.59
N ALA A 112 13.09 -4.19 4.50
CA ALA A 112 12.51 -2.83 4.56
C ALA A 112 12.62 -2.08 3.21
N MET A 113 13.75 -2.19 2.51
CA MET A 113 13.92 -1.59 1.17
C MET A 113 12.95 -2.16 0.13
N ILE A 114 12.70 -3.48 0.17
CA ILE A 114 11.73 -4.13 -0.73
C ILE A 114 10.31 -3.65 -0.41
N GLN A 115 9.95 -3.61 0.87
CA GLN A 115 8.65 -3.08 1.32
C GLN A 115 8.45 -1.63 0.86
N LYS A 116 9.47 -0.77 0.99
CA LYS A 116 9.42 0.64 0.57
C LYS A 116 9.21 0.78 -0.94
N LYS A 117 9.90 -0.03 -1.75
CA LYS A 117 9.65 -0.08 -3.20
C LYS A 117 8.22 -0.50 -3.51
N LEU A 118 7.72 -1.57 -2.87
CA LEU A 118 6.39 -2.11 -3.14
C LEU A 118 5.26 -1.21 -2.63
N LYS A 119 5.51 -0.42 -1.57
CA LYS A 119 4.65 0.70 -1.16
C LYS A 119 4.58 1.74 -2.27
N GLY A 120 5.72 2.14 -2.84
CA GLY A 120 5.77 3.02 -4.02
C GLY A 120 4.99 2.46 -5.21
N ASP A 121 5.20 1.18 -5.54
CA ASP A 121 4.50 0.49 -6.63
C ASP A 121 2.97 0.49 -6.41
N SER A 122 2.52 0.22 -5.18
CA SER A 122 1.10 0.25 -4.80
C SER A 122 0.51 1.67 -4.91
N LEU A 123 1.28 2.71 -4.58
CA LEU A 123 0.85 4.10 -4.78
C LEU A 123 0.65 4.42 -6.27
N VAL A 124 1.54 3.93 -7.16
CA VAL A 124 1.37 4.10 -8.61
C VAL A 124 0.08 3.43 -9.10
N GLU A 125 -0.20 2.22 -8.63
CA GLU A 125 -1.43 1.49 -8.97
C GLU A 125 -2.71 2.23 -8.54
N ASN A 126 -2.64 3.02 -7.46
CA ASN A 126 -3.72 3.88 -6.99
C ASN A 126 -3.69 5.30 -7.62
N GLY A 127 -2.83 5.57 -8.60
CA GLY A 127 -2.72 6.89 -9.25
C GLY A 127 -2.01 7.96 -8.40
N MET A 128 -1.42 7.58 -7.27
CA MET A 128 -0.75 8.47 -6.32
C MET A 128 0.72 8.71 -6.70
N TYR A 129 0.93 9.26 -7.89
CA TYR A 129 2.26 9.35 -8.50
C TYR A 129 3.25 10.21 -7.68
N ALA A 130 2.82 11.34 -7.12
CA ALA A 130 3.69 12.20 -6.32
C ALA A 130 4.19 11.49 -5.03
N GLY A 131 3.32 10.72 -4.37
CA GLY A 131 3.68 9.92 -3.20
C GLY A 131 4.59 8.74 -3.56
N ALA A 132 4.34 8.09 -4.70
CA ALA A 132 5.19 7.04 -5.23
C ALA A 132 6.61 7.56 -5.53
N LEU A 133 6.72 8.70 -6.22
CA LEU A 133 8.01 9.35 -6.52
C LEU A 133 8.80 9.65 -5.24
N ARG A 134 8.16 10.22 -4.21
CA ARG A 134 8.81 10.47 -2.91
C ARG A 134 9.36 9.17 -2.32
N SER A 135 8.56 8.10 -2.35
CA SER A 135 8.96 6.78 -1.82
C SER A 135 10.19 6.23 -2.55
N TYR A 136 10.22 6.32 -3.89
CA TYR A 136 11.37 5.90 -4.69
C TYR A 136 12.60 6.78 -4.48
N GLN A 137 12.43 8.10 -4.38
CA GLN A 137 13.53 9.05 -4.17
C GLN A 137 14.23 8.81 -2.85
N GLU A 138 13.47 8.67 -1.75
CA GLU A 138 14.05 8.35 -0.44
C GLU A 138 14.77 6.99 -0.45
N LEU A 139 14.21 5.99 -1.13
CA LEU A 139 14.84 4.67 -1.28
C LEU A 139 16.16 4.75 -2.05
N LEU A 140 16.21 5.53 -3.14
CA LEU A 140 17.43 5.76 -3.91
C LEU A 140 18.46 6.56 -3.09
N GLU A 141 18.03 7.51 -2.27
CA GLU A 141 18.91 8.26 -1.39
C GLU A 141 19.60 7.34 -0.36
N GLU A 142 18.86 6.41 0.24
CA GLU A 142 19.43 5.39 1.14
C GLU A 142 20.49 4.52 0.42
N LEU A 143 20.21 4.08 -0.81
CA LEU A 143 21.15 3.30 -1.62
C LEU A 143 22.41 4.10 -1.98
N HIS A 144 22.27 5.37 -2.37
CA HIS A 144 23.42 6.24 -2.65
C HIS A 144 24.28 6.54 -1.42
N LYS A 145 23.70 6.50 -0.21
CA LYS A 145 24.42 6.61 1.07
C LYS A 145 25.18 5.34 1.46
N GLY A 146 25.12 4.29 0.64
CA GLY A 146 25.87 3.06 0.83
C GLY A 146 25.07 1.91 1.45
N ALA A 147 23.74 2.01 1.49
CA ALA A 147 22.92 0.85 1.85
C ALA A 147 23.10 -0.29 0.83
N GLU A 148 23.20 -1.53 1.33
CA GLU A 148 23.41 -2.70 0.48
C GLU A 148 22.14 -3.03 -0.31
N GLU A 149 22.28 -3.22 -1.63
CA GLU A 149 21.13 -3.61 -2.44
C GLU A 149 20.59 -4.99 -2.00
N PRO A 150 19.26 -5.14 -1.82
CA PRO A 150 18.66 -6.44 -1.46
C PRO A 150 18.94 -7.55 -2.48
N ARG A 151 19.17 -7.15 -3.74
CA ARG A 151 19.54 -8.02 -4.86
C ARG A 151 20.18 -7.18 -5.96
N LYS A 152 21.03 -7.79 -6.77
CA LYS A 152 21.63 -7.13 -7.93
C LYS A 152 20.57 -6.54 -8.86
N GLY A 153 20.73 -5.27 -9.21
CA GLY A 153 19.84 -4.55 -10.12
C GLY A 153 18.57 -4.02 -9.44
N PHE A 154 18.52 -4.06 -8.11
CA PHE A 154 17.40 -3.50 -7.36
C PHE A 154 17.26 -2.00 -7.64
N MET A 155 18.37 -1.26 -7.59
CA MET A 155 18.38 0.18 -7.88
C MET A 155 17.89 0.50 -9.29
N GLY A 156 18.32 -0.30 -10.27
CA GLY A 156 17.84 -0.19 -11.66
C GLY A 156 16.33 -0.39 -11.78
N SER A 157 15.75 -1.33 -11.03
CA SER A 157 14.31 -1.55 -11.01
C SER A 157 13.53 -0.39 -10.38
N VAL A 158 14.11 0.28 -9.38
CA VAL A 158 13.51 1.49 -8.77
C VAL A 158 13.52 2.64 -9.78
N TYR A 159 14.65 2.88 -10.46
CA TYR A 159 14.72 3.88 -11.54
C TYR A 159 13.72 3.60 -12.66
N TYR A 160 13.56 2.34 -13.06
CA TYR A 160 12.59 1.98 -14.09
C TYR A 160 11.16 2.34 -13.69
N ASN A 161 10.74 1.96 -12.47
CA ASN A 161 9.40 2.27 -11.97
C ASN A 161 9.20 3.78 -11.77
N MET A 162 10.24 4.49 -11.34
CA MET A 162 10.23 5.96 -11.24
C MET A 162 10.07 6.60 -12.63
N GLY A 163 10.73 6.07 -13.66
CA GLY A 163 10.57 6.49 -15.05
C GLY A 163 9.14 6.28 -15.57
N CYS A 164 8.54 5.11 -15.32
CA CYS A 164 7.13 4.85 -15.63
C CYS A 164 6.19 5.85 -14.91
N THR A 165 6.49 6.17 -13.64
CA THR A 165 5.72 7.11 -12.84
C THR A 165 5.78 8.53 -13.42
N TYR A 166 6.97 8.99 -13.82
CA TYR A 166 7.12 10.26 -14.52
C TYR A 166 6.40 10.30 -15.87
N SER A 167 6.37 9.17 -16.60
CA SER A 167 5.59 9.06 -17.84
C SER A 167 4.09 9.26 -17.60
N TYR A 168 3.51 8.72 -16.52
CA TYR A 168 2.11 8.97 -16.17
C TYR A 168 1.83 10.45 -15.84
N LEU A 169 2.84 11.16 -15.33
CA LEU A 169 2.78 12.62 -15.07
C LEU A 169 3.13 13.47 -16.29
N PHE A 170 3.36 12.86 -17.46
CA PHE A 170 3.79 13.54 -18.70
C PHE A 170 5.11 14.32 -18.55
N GLN A 171 5.95 13.94 -17.59
CA GLN A 171 7.28 14.50 -17.33
C GLN A 171 8.34 13.75 -18.14
N LYS A 172 8.43 14.07 -19.43
CA LYS A 172 9.21 13.31 -20.41
C LYS A 172 10.71 13.31 -20.11
N GLU A 173 11.29 14.47 -19.77
CA GLU A 173 12.74 14.60 -19.57
C GLU A 173 13.20 13.79 -18.35
N GLU A 174 12.44 13.86 -17.26
CA GLU A 174 12.66 13.11 -16.04
C GLU A 174 12.47 11.60 -16.26
N ALA A 175 11.44 11.21 -17.02
CA ALA A 175 11.20 9.82 -17.38
C ALA A 175 12.38 9.22 -18.16
N LEU A 176 12.87 9.93 -19.19
CA LEU A 176 14.02 9.52 -20.00
C LEU A 176 15.28 9.41 -19.15
N SER A 177 15.55 10.40 -18.29
CA SER A 177 16.69 10.34 -17.36
C SER A 177 16.63 9.10 -16.46
N CYS A 178 15.44 8.74 -15.98
CA CYS A 178 15.23 7.55 -15.17
C CYS A 178 15.42 6.26 -15.97
N PHE A 179 14.89 6.17 -17.19
CA PHE A 179 15.07 4.99 -18.04
C PHE A 179 16.54 4.78 -18.45
N GLU A 180 17.28 5.86 -18.70
CA GLU A 180 18.72 5.78 -18.96
C GLU A 180 19.46 5.17 -17.76
N LYS A 181 19.21 5.69 -16.55
CA LYS A 181 19.79 5.15 -15.31
C LYS A 181 19.39 3.69 -15.11
N ALA A 182 18.11 3.36 -15.30
CA ALA A 182 17.61 2.00 -15.22
C ALA A 182 18.35 1.05 -16.18
N TYR A 183 18.56 1.46 -17.43
CA TYR A 183 19.29 0.67 -18.42
C TYR A 183 20.76 0.47 -18.04
N ARG A 184 21.44 1.48 -17.50
CA ARG A 184 22.82 1.36 -17.00
C ARG A 184 22.97 0.32 -15.89
N HIS A 185 21.93 0.09 -15.08
CA HIS A 185 21.94 -0.90 -14.01
C HIS A 185 21.42 -2.28 -14.44
N LEU A 186 20.41 -2.33 -15.30
CA LEU A 186 19.70 -3.57 -15.65
C LEU A 186 20.20 -4.20 -16.95
N HIS A 187 20.68 -3.39 -17.90
CA HIS A 187 20.98 -3.79 -19.28
C HIS A 187 19.84 -4.55 -19.98
N THR A 188 18.58 -4.25 -19.63
CA THR A 188 17.41 -4.93 -20.20
C THR A 188 16.87 -4.21 -21.44
N MET A 189 16.32 -5.00 -22.37
CA MET A 189 15.69 -4.47 -23.59
C MET A 189 14.49 -3.57 -23.30
N ASN A 190 13.74 -3.83 -22.22
CA ASN A 190 12.60 -2.99 -21.85
C ASN A 190 13.05 -1.60 -21.41
N ALA A 191 14.08 -1.50 -20.56
CA ALA A 191 14.63 -0.21 -20.16
C ALA A 191 15.21 0.56 -21.36
N LEU A 192 15.86 -0.14 -22.30
CA LEU A 192 16.36 0.46 -23.54
C LEU A 192 15.23 0.99 -24.44
N LYS A 193 14.17 0.19 -24.66
CA LYS A 193 13.02 0.59 -25.48
C LYS A 193 12.28 1.78 -24.87
N SER A 194 12.17 1.87 -23.55
CA SER A 194 11.54 3.01 -22.90
C SER A 194 12.40 4.28 -22.94
N TYR A 195 13.71 4.15 -23.14
CA TYR A 195 14.64 5.27 -23.24
C TYR A 195 14.75 5.85 -24.67
N LEU A 196 14.61 5.02 -25.70
CA LEU A 196 14.69 5.42 -27.12
C LEU A 196 13.37 6.00 -27.64
#